data_AF-A0A660NYN5-F1
#
_entry.id   AF-A0A660NYN5-F1
#
_cell.length_a   1.000
_cell.length_b   1.000
_cell.length_c   1.000
_cell.angle_alpha   90.00
_cell.angle_beta   90.00
_cell.angle_gamma   90.00
#
_symmetry.space_group_name_H-M   'P 1'
#
loop_
_entity.id
_entity.type
_entity.pdbx_description
1 polymer ?
#
loop_
_entity_poly.entity_id
_entity_poly.type
_entity_poly.pdbx_seq_one_letter_code
_entity_poly.pdbx_strand_id
1 'polypeptide(L)'
;MKSAVLLESAGPELVCKRLRDVLESLTGDIQFFDVDLFCGDEKLEGFYAMNLPCRMKCVDLENSEFRLMNFDRNNPDYMFYYMKLRKNIFNDNNAYVVRCEEMHRSIVVSENVKIALFETGLKGLQFSDSVDITPQERTIYERI
;
A
#
# COMPACT_ATOMS: atom_id res chain seq x y z
N MET A 1 5.91 19.77 -2.04
CA MET A 1 4.69 19.01 -1.73
C MET A 1 3.62 19.01 -2.83
N LYS A 2 3.50 20.04 -3.69
CA LYS A 2 2.48 20.10 -4.78
C LYS A 2 2.51 18.96 -5.82
N SER A 3 3.49 18.05 -5.76
CA SER A 3 3.63 16.88 -6.65
C SER A 3 3.50 15.54 -5.93
N ALA A 4 3.22 15.52 -4.61
CA ALA A 4 3.10 14.28 -3.86
C ALA A 4 1.76 13.60 -4.18
N VAL A 5 1.83 12.32 -4.54
CA VAL A 5 0.65 11.51 -4.90
C VAL A 5 0.06 10.81 -3.67
N LEU A 6 0.95 10.41 -2.74
CA LEU A 6 0.62 9.80 -1.46
C LEU A 6 1.55 10.39 -0.39
N LEU A 7 0.99 10.71 0.78
CA LEU A 7 1.72 11.16 1.96
C LEU A 7 1.48 10.16 3.09
N GLU A 8 2.57 9.65 3.64
CA GLU A 8 2.54 8.84 4.86
C GLU A 8 2.19 9.74 6.04
N SER A 9 1.30 9.26 6.92
CA SER A 9 0.92 9.93 8.15
C SER A 9 0.96 8.94 9.31
N ALA A 10 0.82 9.44 10.54
CA ALA A 10 0.66 8.59 11.73
C ALA A 10 -0.74 7.93 11.79
N GLY A 11 -1.68 8.37 10.96
CA GLY A 11 -3.02 7.81 10.81
C GLY A 11 -3.21 7.26 9.39
N PRO A 12 -4.37 7.50 8.75
CA PRO A 12 -4.61 7.11 7.36
C PRO A 12 -3.60 7.74 6.40
N GLU A 13 -3.21 7.03 5.34
CA GLU A 13 -2.43 7.62 4.26
C GLU A 13 -3.25 8.73 3.58
N LEU A 14 -2.61 9.85 3.28
CA LEU A 14 -3.26 10.94 2.56
C LEU A 14 -2.96 10.83 1.08
N VAL A 15 -4.00 10.82 0.26
CA VAL A 15 -3.87 10.70 -1.21
C VAL A 15 -4.32 11.98 -1.88
N CYS A 16 -3.66 12.34 -2.98
CA CYS A 16 -4.11 13.47 -3.78
C CYS A 16 -5.40 13.12 -4.53
N LYS A 17 -6.15 14.14 -4.95
CA LYS A 17 -7.41 13.98 -5.69
C LYS A 17 -7.30 13.01 -6.89
N ARG A 18 -6.24 13.12 -7.68
CA ARG A 18 -6.07 12.26 -8.87
C ARG A 18 -5.93 10.78 -8.52
N LEU A 19 -5.17 10.47 -7.46
CA LEU A 19 -5.04 9.07 -7.00
C LEU A 19 -6.36 8.55 -6.45
N ARG A 20 -7.06 9.38 -5.65
CA ARG A 20 -8.42 9.08 -5.17
C ARG A 20 -9.35 8.75 -6.34
N ASP A 21 -9.48 9.65 -7.32
CA ASP A 21 -10.44 9.52 -8.43
C ASP A 21 -10.22 8.21 -9.20
N VAL A 22 -8.96 7.83 -9.43
CA VAL A 22 -8.60 6.56 -10.09
C VAL A 22 -9.00 5.36 -9.24
N LEU A 23 -8.59 5.34 -7.97
CA LEU A 23 -8.90 4.23 -7.07
C LEU A 23 -10.41 4.07 -6.85
N GLU A 24 -11.15 5.16 -6.67
CA GLU A 24 -12.61 5.20 -6.48
C GLU A 24 -13.36 4.71 -7.74
N SER A 25 -12.80 4.92 -8.94
CA SER A 25 -13.35 4.36 -10.19
C SER A 25 -13.12 2.86 -10.37
N LEU A 26 -12.12 2.29 -9.69
CA LEU A 26 -11.71 0.90 -9.84
C LEU A 26 -12.35 -0.01 -8.80
N THR A 27 -12.58 0.50 -7.59
CA THR A 27 -13.15 -0.29 -6.50
C THR A 27 -13.94 0.58 -5.51
N GLY A 28 -15.03 0.03 -4.98
CA GLY A 28 -15.79 0.59 -3.86
C GLY A 28 -15.28 0.15 -2.47
N ASP A 29 -14.19 -0.62 -2.42
CA ASP A 29 -13.65 -1.19 -1.17
C ASP A 29 -12.84 -0.17 -0.36
N ILE A 30 -12.61 1.02 -0.91
CA ILE A 30 -11.80 2.08 -0.30
C ILE A 30 -12.71 3.21 0.15
N GLN A 31 -12.46 3.72 1.36
CA GLN A 31 -13.17 4.87 1.89
C GLN A 31 -12.25 6.09 1.88
N PHE A 32 -12.78 7.22 1.42
CA PHE A 32 -12.07 8.50 1.41
C PHE A 32 -12.78 9.52 2.28
N PHE A 33 -12.00 10.28 3.04
CA PHE A 33 -12.50 11.33 3.92
C PHE A 33 -11.82 12.66 3.59
N ASP A 34 -12.60 13.74 3.61
CA ASP A 34 -12.06 15.09 3.52
C ASP A 34 -11.20 15.39 4.75
N VAL A 35 -10.07 16.07 4.53
CA VAL A 35 -9.15 16.45 5.59
C VAL A 35 -8.71 17.90 5.45
N ASP A 36 -8.58 18.57 6.59
CA ASP A 36 -7.86 19.83 6.66
C ASP A 36 -6.39 19.54 7.00
N LEU A 37 -5.54 19.58 5.97
CA LEU A 37 -4.10 19.37 6.12
C LEU A 37 -3.39 20.72 6.26
N PHE A 38 -2.55 20.87 7.28
CA PHE A 38 -1.76 22.08 7.52
C PHE A 38 -0.27 21.77 7.55
N CYS A 39 0.54 22.62 6.93
CA CYS A 39 1.99 22.63 7.05
C CYS A 39 2.42 23.97 7.68
N GLY A 40 2.61 23.96 9.00
CA GLY A 40 2.70 25.20 9.76
C GLY A 40 1.35 25.94 9.70
N ASP A 41 1.37 27.20 9.28
CA ASP A 41 0.16 28.02 9.13
C ASP A 41 -0.47 27.93 7.73
N GLU A 42 0.16 27.21 6.78
CA GLU A 42 -0.36 27.04 5.42
C GLU A 42 -1.28 25.83 5.33
N LYS A 43 -2.53 26.06 4.91
CA LYS A 43 -3.45 24.97 4.57
C LYS A 43 -3.11 24.38 3.20
N LEU A 44 -2.93 23.07 3.16
CA LEU A 44 -2.71 22.30 1.94
C LEU A 44 -4.03 21.67 1.48
N GLU A 45 -4.50 22.12 0.32
CA GLU A 45 -5.73 21.62 -0.29
C GLU A 45 -5.49 20.41 -1.21
N GLY A 46 -6.54 19.63 -1.45
CA GLY A 46 -6.55 18.57 -2.49
C GLY A 46 -6.04 17.20 -2.04
N PHE A 47 -5.94 16.97 -0.73
CA PHE A 47 -5.64 15.67 -0.13
C PHE A 47 -6.87 15.10 0.58
N TYR A 48 -6.94 13.77 0.64
CA TYR A 48 -8.00 13.01 1.28
C TYR A 48 -7.38 11.90 2.12
N ALA A 49 -7.92 11.63 3.30
CA ALA A 49 -7.54 10.45 4.07
C ALA A 49 -8.12 9.20 3.42
N MET A 50 -7.27 8.22 3.14
CA MET A 50 -7.65 6.93 2.57
C MET A 50 -7.70 5.86 3.65
N ASN A 51 -8.85 5.21 3.80
CA ASN A 51 -9.03 4.06 4.67
C ASN A 51 -9.23 2.79 3.84
N LEU A 52 -8.50 1.74 4.20
CA LEU A 52 -8.56 0.40 3.59
C LEU A 52 -9.15 -0.58 4.61
N PRO A 53 -10.48 -0.79 4.62
CA PRO A 53 -11.14 -1.67 5.58
C PRO A 53 -10.79 -3.15 5.37
N CYS A 54 -10.51 -3.56 4.13
CA CYS A 54 -10.18 -4.94 3.81
C CYS A 54 -8.72 -5.24 4.17
N ARG A 55 -8.53 -6.24 5.05
CA ARG A 55 -7.23 -6.76 5.46
C ARG A 55 -7.11 -8.21 5.00
N MET A 56 -5.94 -8.59 4.50
CA MET A 56 -5.68 -9.94 4.02
C MET A 56 -4.25 -10.39 4.29
N LYS A 57 -4.07 -11.70 4.41
CA LYS A 57 -2.74 -12.34 4.41
C LYS A 57 -2.15 -12.28 3.02
N CYS A 58 -1.11 -11.47 2.85
CA CYS A 58 -0.53 -11.19 1.55
C CYS A 58 0.85 -11.81 1.37
N VAL A 59 1.52 -12.19 2.47
CA VAL A 59 2.94 -12.59 2.42
C VAL A 59 3.08 -14.10 2.29
N ASP A 60 3.93 -14.53 1.37
CA ASP A 60 4.41 -15.90 1.25
C ASP A 60 5.47 -16.14 2.33
N LEU A 61 5.03 -16.56 3.52
CA LEU A 61 5.91 -16.80 4.66
C LEU A 61 6.88 -17.97 4.43
N GLU A 62 6.60 -18.88 3.50
CA GLU A 62 7.52 -19.99 3.19
C GLU A 62 8.73 -19.52 2.38
N ASN A 63 8.53 -18.51 1.53
CA ASN A 63 9.57 -17.94 0.66
C ASN A 63 10.03 -16.55 1.08
N SER A 64 9.69 -16.12 2.30
CA SER A 64 10.13 -14.86 2.90
C SER A 64 11.14 -15.10 4.02
N GLU A 65 12.03 -14.14 4.24
CA GLU A 65 13.01 -14.15 5.34
C GLU A 65 12.58 -13.14 6.40
N PHE A 66 12.32 -13.60 7.62
CA PHE A 66 11.84 -12.73 8.70
C PHE A 66 12.24 -13.22 10.10
N ARG A 67 12.02 -12.35 11.08
CA ARG A 67 12.01 -12.69 12.50
C ARG A 67 10.67 -12.30 13.13
N LEU A 68 10.24 -13.08 14.11
CA LEU A 68 9.14 -12.69 14.98
C LEU A 68 9.63 -11.68 16.00
N MET A 69 8.86 -10.62 16.19
CA MET A 69 9.14 -9.53 17.11
C MET A 69 8.39 -9.67 18.44
N ASN A 70 7.45 -10.59 18.52
CA ASN A 70 6.66 -10.90 19.70
C ASN A 70 6.52 -12.43 19.89
N PHE A 71 5.97 -12.82 21.04
CA PHE A 71 5.71 -14.22 21.38
C PHE A 71 4.23 -14.62 21.24
N ASP A 72 3.36 -13.70 20.81
CA ASP A 72 1.95 -13.99 20.57
C ASP A 72 1.79 -14.77 19.27
N ARG A 73 1.48 -16.06 19.39
CA ARG A 73 1.30 -16.96 18.23
C ARG A 73 0.03 -16.65 17.43
N ASN A 74 -0.94 -15.97 18.04
CA ASN A 74 -2.21 -15.66 17.39
C ASN A 74 -2.14 -14.34 16.61
N ASN A 75 -1.30 -13.40 17.06
CA ASN A 75 -1.06 -12.11 16.41
C ASN A 75 0.45 -11.86 16.25
N PRO A 76 1.12 -12.61 15.38
CA PRO A 76 2.57 -12.49 15.20
C PRO A 76 2.95 -11.13 14.58
N ASP A 77 3.94 -10.47 15.18
CA ASP A 77 4.58 -9.29 14.62
C ASP A 77 5.85 -9.70 13.88
N TYR A 78 6.00 -9.25 12.64
CA TYR A 78 7.10 -9.64 11.76
C TYR A 78 8.06 -8.49 11.49
N MET A 79 9.36 -8.79 11.50
CA MET A 79 10.39 -7.98 10.86
C MET A 79 10.91 -8.76 9.65
N PHE A 80 10.57 -8.30 8.45
CA PHE A 80 11.00 -8.91 7.20
C PHE A 80 12.37 -8.38 6.76
N TYR A 81 13.29 -9.29 6.47
CA TYR A 81 14.54 -9.01 5.75
C TYR A 81 14.33 -9.11 4.24
N TYR A 82 13.55 -10.11 3.83
CA TYR A 82 13.05 -10.29 2.47
C TYR A 82 11.58 -10.67 2.57
N MET A 83 10.70 -9.83 2.03
CA MET A 83 9.26 -10.05 1.99
C MET A 83 8.87 -10.41 0.56
N LYS A 84 8.16 -11.52 0.38
CA LYS A 84 7.62 -11.92 -0.93
C LYS A 84 6.10 -12.03 -0.86
N LEU A 85 5.41 -11.44 -1.82
CA LEU A 85 3.95 -11.57 -1.90
C LEU A 85 3.53 -12.96 -2.37
N ARG A 86 2.39 -13.44 -1.86
CA ARG A 86 1.72 -14.63 -2.38
C ARG A 86 1.28 -14.39 -3.81
N LYS A 87 1.22 -15.47 -4.58
CA LYS A 87 0.53 -15.45 -5.88
C LYS A 87 -0.98 -15.45 -5.66
N ASN A 88 -1.72 -14.91 -6.62
CA ASN A 88 -3.19 -15.04 -6.69
C ASN A 88 -3.97 -14.50 -5.49
N ILE A 89 -3.44 -13.49 -4.78
CA ILE A 89 -4.08 -12.87 -3.59
C ILE A 89 -5.54 -12.49 -3.87
N PHE A 90 -5.81 -11.99 -5.07
CA PHE A 90 -7.12 -11.46 -5.48
C PHE A 90 -7.99 -12.43 -6.29
N ASN A 91 -7.53 -13.66 -6.58
CA ASN A 91 -8.26 -14.54 -7.51
C ASN A 91 -9.59 -15.05 -6.93
N ASP A 92 -9.67 -15.21 -5.61
CA ASP A 92 -10.84 -15.78 -4.92
C ASP A 92 -11.62 -14.72 -4.11
N ASN A 93 -11.21 -13.46 -4.19
CA ASN A 93 -11.75 -12.38 -3.37
C ASN A 93 -12.22 -11.24 -4.27
N ASN A 94 -13.42 -10.70 -4.03
CA ASN A 94 -13.93 -9.52 -4.73
C ASN A 94 -13.23 -8.21 -4.29
N ALA A 95 -12.00 -8.29 -3.79
CA ALA A 95 -11.21 -7.16 -3.37
C ALA A 95 -10.13 -6.86 -4.42
N TYR A 96 -9.77 -5.60 -4.57
CA TYR A 96 -8.72 -5.18 -5.53
C TYR A 96 -7.58 -4.40 -4.89
N VAL A 97 -7.80 -3.87 -3.70
CA VAL A 97 -6.83 -3.12 -2.90
C VAL A 97 -7.04 -3.51 -1.44
N VAL A 98 -5.98 -3.96 -0.79
CA VAL A 98 -6.06 -4.47 0.59
C VAL A 98 -4.87 -4.03 1.42
N ARG A 99 -5.10 -3.98 2.72
CA ARG A 99 -4.07 -3.78 3.73
C ARG A 99 -3.44 -5.14 4.07
N CYS A 100 -2.12 -5.24 3.95
CA CYS A 100 -1.40 -6.46 4.32
C CYS A 100 -1.50 -6.70 5.84
N GLU A 101 -1.93 -7.91 6.24
CA GLU A 101 -2.00 -8.30 7.65
C GLU A 101 -0.61 -8.41 8.28
N GLU A 102 0.33 -9.04 7.58
CA GLU A 102 1.68 -9.30 8.09
C GLU A 102 2.58 -8.05 8.10
N MET A 103 2.25 -7.05 7.28
CA MET A 103 2.98 -5.78 7.19
C MET A 103 1.98 -4.62 7.05
N HIS A 104 1.48 -4.10 8.17
CA HIS A 104 0.38 -3.12 8.17
C HIS A 104 0.68 -1.83 7.39
N ARG A 105 1.94 -1.45 7.21
CA ARG A 105 2.28 -0.26 6.39
C ARG A 105 2.18 -0.52 4.88
N SER A 106 2.03 -1.78 4.46
CA SER A 106 1.97 -2.14 3.05
C SER A 106 0.53 -2.23 2.55
N ILE A 107 0.32 -1.60 1.40
CA ILE A 107 -0.89 -1.70 0.59
C ILE A 107 -0.58 -2.64 -0.56
N VAL A 108 -1.43 -3.65 -0.76
CA VAL A 108 -1.31 -4.59 -1.87
C VAL A 108 -2.45 -4.32 -2.84
N VAL A 109 -2.11 -4.20 -4.12
CA VAL A 109 -3.07 -3.92 -5.19
C VAL A 109 -3.07 -5.05 -6.21
N SER A 110 -4.23 -5.28 -6.82
CA SER A 110 -4.35 -6.19 -7.95
C SER A 110 -3.60 -5.66 -9.17
N GLU A 111 -3.27 -6.56 -10.11
CA GLU A 111 -2.59 -6.18 -11.34
C GLU A 111 -3.41 -5.19 -12.18
N ASN A 112 -4.74 -5.32 -12.21
CA ASN A 112 -5.62 -4.39 -12.91
C ASN A 112 -5.53 -2.97 -12.31
N VAL A 113 -5.46 -2.85 -10.98
CA VAL A 113 -5.28 -1.56 -10.31
C VAL A 113 -3.89 -0.98 -10.62
N LYS A 114 -2.84 -1.82 -10.61
CA LYS A 114 -1.49 -1.40 -10.99
C LYS A 114 -1.49 -0.82 -12.42
N ILE A 115 -2.02 -1.56 -13.40
CA ILE A 115 -2.10 -1.13 -14.81
C ILE A 115 -2.83 0.21 -14.93
N ALA A 116 -4.01 0.34 -14.32
CA ALA A 116 -4.77 1.59 -14.36
C ALA A 116 -3.99 2.77 -13.75
N LEU A 117 -3.23 2.55 -12.67
CA LEU A 117 -2.37 3.58 -12.09
C LEU A 117 -1.22 3.96 -13.04
N PHE A 118 -0.60 3.00 -13.73
CA PHE A 118 0.43 3.29 -14.75
C PHE A 118 -0.09 4.18 -15.89
N GLU A 119 -1.32 3.92 -16.35
CA GLU A 119 -1.95 4.69 -17.44
C GLU A 119 -2.22 6.16 -17.08
N THR A 120 -2.28 6.49 -15.79
CA THR A 120 -2.56 7.87 -15.34
C THR A 120 -1.35 8.80 -15.46
N GLY A 121 -0.14 8.27 -15.61
CA GLY A 121 1.11 9.03 -15.55
C GLY A 121 1.36 9.75 -14.21
N LEU A 122 0.75 9.27 -13.11
CA LEU A 122 1.02 9.75 -11.75
C LEU A 122 2.43 9.37 -11.32
N LYS A 123 3.29 10.35 -11.06
CA LYS A 123 4.67 10.10 -10.65
C LYS A 123 4.81 9.79 -9.17
N GLY A 124 5.80 8.98 -8.81
CA GLY A 124 6.18 8.75 -7.41
C GLY A 124 5.47 7.59 -6.74
N LEU A 125 4.84 6.71 -7.54
CA LEU A 125 4.40 5.40 -7.09
C LEU A 125 5.45 4.36 -7.45
N GLN A 126 5.65 3.40 -6.55
CA GLN A 126 6.59 2.31 -6.71
C GLN A 126 5.89 1.01 -6.32
N PHE A 127 5.86 0.07 -7.27
CA PHE A 127 5.28 -1.26 -7.09
C PHE A 127 6.39 -2.29 -6.99
N SER A 128 6.14 -3.33 -6.20
CA SER A 128 7.05 -4.44 -6.04
C SER A 128 6.28 -5.68 -5.63
N ASP A 129 6.70 -6.83 -6.16
CA ASP A 129 6.21 -8.14 -5.73
C ASP A 129 6.98 -8.67 -4.51
N SER A 130 8.15 -8.09 -4.23
CA SER A 130 9.03 -8.53 -3.17
C SER A 130 9.98 -7.43 -2.71
N VAL A 131 10.15 -7.24 -1.41
CA VAL A 131 11.01 -6.19 -0.84
C VAL A 131 12.15 -6.84 -0.06
N ASP A 132 13.38 -6.57 -0.50
CA ASP A 132 14.63 -6.99 0.12
C ASP A 132 15.32 -5.78 0.75
N ILE A 133 15.47 -5.80 2.07
CA ILE A 133 16.22 -4.77 2.82
C ILE A 133 17.66 -5.22 3.12
N THR A 134 18.04 -6.40 2.65
CA THR A 134 19.41 -6.91 2.76
C THR A 134 20.26 -6.50 1.55
N PRO A 135 21.60 -6.62 1.63
CA PRO A 135 22.49 -6.29 0.50
C PRO A 135 22.41 -7.24 -0.70
N GLN A 136 21.43 -8.15 -0.77
CA GLN A 136 21.33 -9.14 -1.85
C GLN A 136 20.65 -8.60 -3.12
N GLU A 137 20.14 -7.38 -3.09
CA GLU A 137 19.55 -6.66 -4.25
C GLU A 137 18.43 -7.45 -4.97
N ARG A 138 17.66 -8.27 -4.24
CA ARG A 138 16.62 -9.14 -4.83
C ARG A 138 15.32 -8.41 -5.17
N THR A 139 15.21 -7.13 -4.83
CA THR A 139 13.97 -6.37 -5.07
C THR A 139 13.84 -5.95 -6.53
N ILE A 140 12.71 -6.30 -7.15
CA ILE A 140 12.32 -5.76 -8.45
C ILE A 140 11.30 -4.65 -8.22
N TYR A 141 11.54 -3.49 -8.82
CA TYR A 141 10.67 -2.32 -8.73
C TYR A 141 10.15 -1.91 -10.09
N GLU A 142 8.85 -1.62 -10.15
CA GLU A 142 8.21 -0.93 -11.27
C GLU A 142 7.80 0.47 -10.78
N ARG A 143 8.25 1.52 -11.46
CA ARG A 143 8.03 2.93 -11.05
C ARG A 143 7.22 3.68 -12.09
N ILE A 144 6.35 4.58 -11.61
CA ILE A 144 5.62 5.57 -12.42
C ILE A 144 6.24 6.96 -12.23
#